data_AF-A0A2K0UC83-F1
#
_entry.id   AF-A0A2K0UC83-F1
#
_cell.length_a   1.000
_cell.length_b   1.000
_cell.length_c   1.000
_cell.angle_alpha   90.00
_cell.angle_beta   90.00
_cell.angle_gamma   90.00
#
_symmetry.space_group_name_H-M   'P 1'
#
loop_
_entity.id
_entity.type
_entity.pdbx_description
1 polymer ?
#
loop_
_entity_poly.entity_id
_entity_poly.type
_entity_poly.pdbx_seq_one_letter_code
_entity_poly.pdbx_strand_id
1 'polypeptide(L)'
;MAAPAFIQLVGFYFVTKSPRWLISKYRTEEGLAFFAMYHAEGDINNALVQFEYNEIRESIAFEKSLDRSGTLQNYLEFVRNRGNRKRVFILFWTVCMAQMSGNAFLSYYLVPILTTVGLRLSLQQVLINTTQQMFS
;
A
#
# COMPACT_ATOMS: atom_id res chain seq x y z
N MET A 1 22.07 8.86 2.55
CA MET A 1 21.00 7.93 2.11
C MET A 1 20.19 7.29 3.24
N ALA A 2 20.60 7.36 4.53
CA ALA A 2 19.85 6.74 5.63
C ALA A 2 18.91 7.69 6.42
N ALA A 3 19.02 9.01 6.23
CA ALA A 3 18.19 10.01 6.92
C ALA A 3 16.67 9.76 6.80
N PRO A 4 16.09 9.50 5.60
CA PRO A 4 14.65 9.24 5.50
C PRO A 4 14.23 7.94 6.21
N ALA A 5 15.05 6.89 6.16
CA ALA A 5 14.78 5.63 6.86
C ALA A 5 14.79 5.82 8.38
N PHE A 6 15.70 6.63 8.90
CA PHE A 6 15.76 6.94 10.33
C PHE A 6 14.54 7.76 10.78
N ILE A 7 14.15 8.77 10.00
CA ILE A 7 12.94 9.56 10.26
C ILE A 7 11.69 8.66 10.25
N GLN A 8 11.62 7.72 9.31
CA GLN A 8 10.51 6.78 9.22
C GLN A 8 10.46 5.81 10.41
N LEU A 9 11.61 5.35 10.90
CA LEU A 9 11.69 4.51 12.10
C LEU A 9 11.21 5.24 13.36
N VAL A 10 11.61 6.51 13.52
CA VAL A 10 11.14 7.34 14.63
C VAL A 10 9.63 7.60 14.50
N GLY A 11 9.16 7.91 13.29
CA GLY A 11 7.73 8.14 13.01
C GLY A 11 6.85 6.91 13.24
N PHE A 12 7.38 5.70 12.98
CA PHE A 12 6.65 4.44 13.23
C PHE A 12 6.24 4.26 14.69
N TYR A 13 7.00 4.80 15.65
CA TYR A 13 6.65 4.72 17.06
C TYR A 13 5.45 5.60 17.43
N PHE A 14 5.25 6.72 16.73
CA PHE A 14 4.13 7.64 16.98
C PHE A 14 2.83 7.23 16.28
N VAL A 15 2.92 6.41 15.23
CA VAL A 15 1.73 5.95 14.51
C VAL A 15 1.01 4.88 15.34
N THR A 16 -0.24 5.17 15.71
CA THR A 16 -1.15 4.21 16.32
C THR A 16 -1.27 2.97 15.43
N LYS A 17 -1.22 1.78 16.04
CA LYS A 17 -1.35 0.51 15.30
C LYS A 17 -2.67 0.46 14.54
N SER A 18 -2.66 -0.16 13.36
CA SER A 18 -3.87 -0.32 12.56
C SER A 18 -4.97 -1.04 13.37
N PRO A 19 -6.20 -0.50 13.43
CA PRO A 19 -7.30 -1.08 14.21
C PRO A 19 -7.69 -2.48 13.72
N ARG A 20 -7.65 -2.74 12.40
CA ARG A 20 -7.87 -4.08 11.83
C ARG A 20 -6.84 -5.09 12.36
N TRP A 21 -5.58 -4.67 12.50
CA TRP A 21 -4.52 -5.53 13.04
C TRP A 21 -4.73 -5.84 14.52
N LEU A 22 -5.15 -4.85 15.32
CA LEU A 22 -5.46 -5.04 16.74
C LEU A 22 -6.58 -6.08 16.94
N ILE A 23 -7.65 -5.98 16.15
CA ILE A 23 -8.78 -6.94 16.17
C ILE A 23 -8.30 -8.34 15.74
N SER A 24 -7.46 -8.43 14.71
CA SER A 24 -6.90 -9.72 14.25
C SER A 24 -6.03 -10.43 15.30
N LYS A 25 -5.43 -9.67 16.24
CA LYS A 25 -4.58 -10.17 17.32
C LYS A 25 -5.35 -10.41 18.62
N TYR A 26 -6.68 -10.45 18.58
CA TYR A 26 -7.56 -10.59 19.75
C TYR A 26 -7.43 -9.44 20.77
N ARG A 27 -6.84 -8.30 20.37
CA ARG A 27 -6.75 -7.08 21.19
C ARG A 27 -7.97 -6.21 20.95
N THR A 28 -9.12 -6.77 21.29
CA THR A 28 -10.44 -6.18 21.06
C THR A 28 -10.62 -4.84 21.76
N GLU A 29 -10.15 -4.72 23.00
CA GLU A 29 -10.29 -3.50 23.81
C GLU A 29 -9.48 -2.34 23.24
N GLU A 30 -8.23 -2.57 22.82
CA GLU A 30 -7.39 -1.56 22.15
C GLU A 30 -8.01 -1.12 20.81
N GLY A 31 -8.61 -2.06 20.06
CA GLY A 31 -9.30 -1.75 18.81
C GLY A 31 -10.56 -0.92 19.02
N LEU A 32 -11.39 -1.28 19.99
CA LEU A 32 -12.62 -0.56 20.34
C LEU A 32 -12.31 0.85 20.89
N ALA A 33 -11.28 0.99 21.72
CA ALA A 33 -10.82 2.29 22.21
C ALA A 33 -10.38 3.21 21.07
N PHE A 34 -9.72 2.65 20.04
CA PHE A 34 -9.37 3.40 18.83
C PHE A 34 -10.62 3.87 18.07
N PHE A 35 -11.59 2.98 17.81
CA PHE A 35 -12.83 3.38 17.13
C PHE A 35 -13.64 4.40 17.95
N ALA A 36 -13.75 4.21 19.27
CA ALA A 36 -14.44 5.14 20.15
C ALA A 36 -13.79 6.53 20.11
N MET A 37 -12.46 6.61 20.15
CA MET A 37 -11.73 7.88 20.10
C MET A 37 -11.88 8.63 18.77
N TYR A 38 -11.93 7.92 17.63
CA TYR A 38 -11.98 8.55 16.32
C TYR A 38 -13.38 8.69 15.71
N HIS A 39 -14.36 7.89 16.12
CA HIS A 39 -15.70 7.85 15.51
C HIS A 39 -16.86 8.08 16.49
N ALA A 40 -16.65 8.01 17.81
CA ALA A 40 -17.75 8.12 18.79
C ALA A 40 -17.44 8.98 20.02
N GLU A 41 -16.51 9.93 19.91
CA GLU A 41 -16.13 10.88 20.99
C GLU A 41 -15.81 10.18 22.34
N GLY A 42 -15.33 8.94 22.30
CA GLY A 42 -15.00 8.14 23.48
C GLY A 42 -16.06 7.12 23.92
N ASP A 43 -17.23 7.05 23.27
CA ASP A 43 -18.24 6.04 23.60
C ASP A 43 -18.02 4.70 22.86
N ILE A 44 -17.54 3.71 23.61
CA ILE A 44 -17.28 2.34 23.14
C ILE A 44 -18.58 1.58 22.88
N ASN A 45 -19.69 1.98 23.49
CA ASN A 45 -20.99 1.30 23.36
C ASN A 45 -21.87 1.89 22.26
N ASN A 46 -21.36 2.89 21.53
CA ASN A 46 -22.09 3.46 20.41
C ASN A 46 -22.38 2.36 19.37
N ALA A 47 -23.64 2.29 18.92
CA ALA A 47 -24.10 1.27 17.97
C ALA A 47 -23.26 1.23 16.69
N LEU A 48 -22.73 2.37 16.25
CA LEU A 48 -21.86 2.45 15.06
C LEU A 48 -20.51 1.75 15.28
N VAL A 49 -19.86 1.98 16.43
CA VAL A 49 -18.56 1.38 16.78
C VAL A 49 -18.69 -0.13 16.93
N GLN A 50 -19.75 -0.60 17.59
CA GLN A 50 -20.03 -2.03 17.76
C GLN A 50 -20.34 -2.71 16.42
N PHE A 51 -21.06 -2.03 15.52
CA PHE A 51 -21.34 -2.53 14.17
C PHE A 51 -20.06 -2.68 13.34
N GLU A 52 -19.24 -1.63 13.25
CA GLU A 52 -17.96 -1.66 12.52
C GLU A 52 -17.01 -2.72 13.09
N TYR A 53 -16.93 -2.82 14.42
CA TYR A 53 -16.14 -3.85 15.08
C TYR A 53 -16.59 -5.26 14.68
N ASN A 54 -17.90 -5.51 14.67
CA ASN A 54 -18.43 -6.83 14.32
C ASN A 54 -18.21 -7.15 12.84
N GLU A 55 -18.39 -6.18 11.93
CA GLU A 55 -18.12 -6.35 10.50
C GLU A 55 -16.66 -6.73 10.24
N ILE A 56 -15.71 -6.02 10.86
CA ILE A 56 -14.28 -6.31 10.73
C ILE A 56 -13.95 -7.68 11.34
N ARG A 57 -14.56 -8.03 12.47
CA ARG A 57 -14.36 -9.34 13.10
C ARG A 57 -14.86 -10.48 12.20
N GLU A 58 -16.03 -10.31 11.58
CA GLU A 58 -16.57 -11.27 10.62
C GLU A 58 -15.70 -11.38 9.37
N SER A 59 -15.22 -10.26 8.82
CA SER A 59 -14.32 -10.29 7.65
C SER A 59 -13.03 -11.05 7.95
N ILE A 60 -12.44 -10.83 9.13
CA ILE A 60 -11.22 -11.53 9.57
C ILE A 60 -11.49 -13.02 9.81
N ALA A 61 -12.65 -13.37 10.37
CA ALA A 61 -13.04 -14.77 10.56
C ALA A 61 -13.22 -15.48 9.20
N PHE A 62 -13.80 -14.79 8.22
CA PHE A 62 -13.94 -15.27 6.85
C PHE A 62 -12.57 -15.47 6.19
N GLU A 63 -11.69 -14.46 6.23
CA GLU A 63 -10.31 -14.55 5.73
C GLU A 63 -9.54 -15.72 6.38
N LYS A 64 -9.65 -15.90 7.70
CA LYS A 64 -9.00 -17.00 8.43
C LYS A 64 -9.57 -18.37 8.08
N SER A 65 -10.82 -18.44 7.62
CA SER A 65 -11.41 -19.69 7.15
C SER A 65 -10.90 -20.06 5.75
N LEU A 66 -10.65 -19.07 4.89
CA LEU A 66 -10.00 -19.25 3.58
C LEU A 66 -8.51 -19.58 3.70
N ASP A 67 -7.79 -18.98 4.65
CA ASP A 67 -6.35 -19.21 4.86
C ASP A 67 -6.02 -20.61 5.39
N ARG A 68 -7.03 -21.33 5.92
CA ARG A 68 -6.85 -22.68 6.47
C ARG A 68 -6.52 -23.72 5.39
N SER A 69 -6.76 -23.42 4.11
CA SER A 69 -6.44 -24.27 2.95
C SER A 69 -4.95 -24.26 2.57
N GLY A 70 -4.14 -23.42 3.22
CA GLY A 70 -2.69 -23.33 2.98
C GLY A 70 -2.35 -22.36 1.84
N THR A 71 -1.29 -21.58 2.05
CA THR A 71 -0.88 -20.46 1.19
C THR A 71 -0.73 -20.86 -0.29
N LEU A 72 -0.24 -22.08 -0.55
CA LEU A 72 -0.08 -22.59 -1.92
C LEU A 72 -1.42 -22.88 -2.61
N GLN A 73 -2.41 -23.42 -1.91
CA GLN A 73 -3.73 -23.65 -2.49
C GLN A 73 -4.43 -22.32 -2.78
N ASN A 74 -4.30 -21.32 -1.90
CA ASN A 74 -4.91 -20.01 -2.11
C ASN A 74 -4.34 -19.30 -3.35
N TYR A 75 -3.02 -19.34 -3.56
CA TYR A 75 -2.40 -18.83 -4.80
C TYR A 75 -2.83 -19.60 -6.05
N LEU A 76 -2.94 -20.93 -5.94
CA LEU A 76 -3.46 -21.76 -7.03
C LEU A 76 -4.93 -21.49 -7.32
N GLU A 77 -5.75 -21.12 -6.33
CA GLU A 77 -7.15 -20.76 -6.51
C GLU A 77 -7.34 -19.45 -7.29
N PHE A 78 -6.44 -18.48 -7.12
CA PHE A 78 -6.40 -17.27 -7.97
C PHE A 78 -6.25 -17.61 -9.46
N VAL A 79 -5.48 -18.64 -9.79
CA VAL A 79 -5.28 -19.10 -11.17
C VAL A 79 -6.37 -20.09 -11.61
N ARG A 80 -6.91 -20.90 -10.68
CA ARG A 80 -7.91 -21.93 -10.98
C ARG A 80 -9.26 -21.34 -11.38
N ASN A 81 -9.65 -20.20 -10.78
CA ASN A 81 -10.96 -19.60 -11.07
C ASN A 81 -10.96 -18.82 -12.41
N ARG A 82 -11.86 -19.19 -13.34
CA ARG A 82 -11.98 -18.58 -14.68
C ARG A 82 -12.18 -17.07 -14.65
N GLY A 83 -12.89 -16.55 -13.63
CA GLY A 83 -13.11 -15.12 -13.44
C GLY A 83 -11.85 -14.36 -13.00
N ASN A 84 -11.10 -14.93 -12.04
CA ASN A 84 -9.88 -14.30 -11.51
C ASN A 84 -8.75 -14.28 -12.54
N ARG A 85 -8.65 -15.29 -13.42
CA ARG A 85 -7.66 -15.31 -14.50
C ARG A 85 -7.70 -14.07 -15.39
N LYS A 86 -8.89 -13.62 -15.80
CA LYS A 86 -9.05 -12.41 -16.61
C LYS A 86 -8.58 -11.18 -15.85
N ARG A 87 -8.91 -11.08 -14.55
CA ARG A 87 -8.48 -9.98 -13.69
C ARG A 87 -6.96 -9.94 -13.52
N VAL A 88 -6.34 -11.08 -13.25
CA VAL A 88 -4.88 -11.20 -13.12
C VAL A 88 -4.19 -10.86 -14.44
N PHE A 89 -4.73 -11.29 -15.58
CA PHE A 89 -4.18 -10.96 -16.89
C PHE A 89 -4.21 -9.44 -17.17
N ILE A 90 -5.34 -8.79 -16.87
CA ILE A 90 -5.47 -7.33 -17.01
C ILE A 90 -4.47 -6.63 -16.08
N LEU A 91 -4.41 -7.00 -14.80
CA LEU A 91 -3.48 -6.42 -13.83
C LEU A 91 -2.02 -6.55 -14.29
N PHE A 92 -1.64 -7.75 -14.75
CA PHE A 92 -0.30 -8.00 -15.26
C PHE A 92 0.01 -7.10 -16.45
N TRP A 93 -0.90 -6.99 -17.42
CA TRP A 93 -0.70 -6.16 -18.60
C TRP A 93 -0.66 -4.67 -18.28
N THR A 94 -1.51 -4.20 -17.36
CA THR A 94 -1.50 -2.81 -16.88
C THR A 94 -0.17 -2.44 -16.23
N VAL A 95 0.35 -3.30 -15.35
CA VAL A 95 1.65 -3.05 -14.69
C VAL A 95 2.79 -3.13 -15.70
N CYS A 96 2.77 -4.11 -16.61
CA CYS A 96 3.77 -4.21 -17.67
C CYS A 96 3.79 -2.96 -18.56
N MET A 97 2.63 -2.48 -19.00
CA MET A 97 2.52 -1.26 -19.82
C MET A 97 2.94 -0.01 -19.05
N ALA A 98 2.57 0.10 -17.77
CA ALA A 98 3.01 1.19 -16.91
C ALA A 98 4.55 1.20 -16.75
N GLN A 99 5.19 0.04 -16.57
CA GLN A 99 6.64 -0.04 -16.44
C GLN A 99 7.37 0.13 -17.78
N MET A 100 6.81 -0.37 -18.88
CA MET A 100 7.36 -0.21 -20.24
C MET A 100 7.29 1.23 -20.75
N SER A 101 6.43 2.08 -20.18
CA SER A 101 6.42 3.53 -20.46
C SER A 101 7.74 4.22 -20.10
N GLY A 102 8.65 3.52 -19.42
CA GLY A 102 10.06 3.89 -19.40
C GLY A 102 10.39 5.02 -18.42
N ASN A 103 9.56 5.24 -17.40
CA ASN A 103 9.85 6.22 -16.34
C ASN A 103 11.26 6.03 -15.74
N ALA A 104 11.68 4.77 -15.58
CA ALA A 104 13.05 4.46 -15.17
C ALA A 104 14.07 4.72 -16.29
N PHE A 105 13.79 4.27 -17.52
CA PHE A 105 14.71 4.42 -18.66
C PHE A 105 15.02 5.89 -18.98
N LEU A 106 14.00 6.74 -19.08
CA LEU A 106 14.20 8.16 -19.36
C LEU A 106 15.07 8.84 -18.30
N SER A 107 14.79 8.59 -17.01
CA SER A 107 15.54 9.18 -15.90
C SER A 107 17.03 8.81 -15.92
N TYR A 108 17.38 7.56 -16.30
CA TYR A 108 18.77 7.10 -16.37
C TYR A 108 19.53 7.62 -17.59
N TYR A 109 18.88 7.75 -18.74
CA TYR A 109 19.55 8.12 -20.00
C TYR A 109 19.48 9.61 -20.32
N LEU A 110 18.63 10.37 -19.64
CA LEU A 110 18.54 11.82 -19.80
C LEU A 110 19.87 12.52 -19.48
N VAL A 111 20.59 12.11 -18.43
CA VAL A 111 21.86 12.73 -18.01
C VAL A 111 22.97 12.54 -19.07
N PRO A 112 23.26 11.32 -19.58
CA PRO A 112 24.21 11.11 -20.68
C PRO A 112 23.85 11.84 -21.97
N ILE A 113 22.56 11.86 -22.36
CA ILE A 113 22.10 12.53 -23.60
C ILE A 113 22.26 14.06 -23.50
N LEU A 114 21.98 14.66 -22.34
CA LEU A 114 22.22 16.10 -22.17
C LEU A 114 23.71 16.46 -22.22
N THR A 115 24.59 15.56 -21.75
CA THR A 115 26.05 15.80 -21.82
C THR A 115 26.62 15.72 -23.24
N THR A 116 26.06 14.90 -24.13
CA THR A 116 26.48 14.82 -25.54
C THR A 116 25.99 15.99 -26.39
N VAL A 117 24.88 16.64 -25.99
CA VAL A 117 24.33 17.86 -26.63
C VAL A 117 25.05 19.14 -26.15
N GLY A 118 25.97 19.05 -25.18
CA GLY A 118 26.83 20.16 -24.76
C GLY A 118 26.24 21.08 -23.68
N LEU A 119 25.07 20.76 -23.11
CA LEU A 119 24.45 21.50 -22.01
C LEU A 119 25.04 21.07 -20.67
N ARG A 120 26.06 21.81 -20.20
CA ARG A 120 26.74 21.61 -18.90
C ARG A 120 26.02 22.23 -17.69
N LEU A 121 24.69 22.39 -17.70
CA LEU A 121 23.97 23.02 -16.58
C LEU A 121 23.19 21.99 -15.74
N SER A 122 23.70 21.73 -14.54
CA SER A 122 23.09 20.90 -13.49
C SER A 122 21.66 21.28 -13.13
N LEU A 123 21.26 22.54 -13.33
CA LEU A 123 19.90 23.03 -13.05
C LEU A 123 18.82 22.47 -13.98
N GLN A 124 19.12 22.22 -15.26
CA GLN A 124 18.11 21.65 -16.17
C GLN A 124 17.85 20.17 -15.86
N GLN A 125 18.88 19.42 -15.44
CA GLN A 125 18.74 18.02 -15.03
C GLN A 125 17.93 17.88 -13.73
N VAL A 126 18.12 18.79 -12.77
CA VAL A 126 17.29 18.84 -11.55
C VAL A 126 15.86 19.23 -11.88
N LEU A 127 15.65 20.22 -12.76
CA LEU A 127 14.32 20.66 -13.15
C LEU A 127 13.54 19.53 -13.83
N ILE A 128 14.13 18.83 -14.80
CA ILE A 128 13.44 17.75 -15.52
C ILE A 128 13.13 16.57 -14.59
N ASN A 129 14.06 16.17 -13.71
CA ASN A 129 13.79 15.12 -12.72
C ASN A 129 12.67 15.51 -11.73
N THR A 130 12.62 16.78 -11.32
CA THR A 130 11.60 17.29 -10.39
C THR A 130 10.24 17.39 -11.09
N THR A 131 10.21 17.85 -12.34
CA THR A 131 8.99 17.92 -13.15
C THR A 131 8.45 16.52 -13.46
N GLN A 132 9.31 15.55 -13.76
CA GLN A 132 8.89 14.16 -13.99
C GLN A 132 8.32 13.50 -12.73
N GLN A 133 8.85 13.82 -11.53
CA GLN A 133 8.30 13.33 -10.26
C GLN A 133 6.99 14.03 -9.86
N MET A 134 6.72 15.24 -10.35
CA MET A 134 5.46 15.95 -10.09
C MET A 134 4.31 15.53 -11.02
N PHE A 135 4.61 14.98 -12.20
CA PHE A 135 3.61 14.53 -13.18
C PHE A 135 3.39 13.01 -13.20
N SER A 136 4.12 12.25 -12.37
CA SER A 136 3.86 10.82 -12.09
C SER A 136 3.03 10.66 -10.83
#